data_AF-A0A1I6I2V4-F1
#
_entry.id   AF-A0A1I6I2V4-F1
#
_cell.length_a   1.000
_cell.length_b   1.000
_cell.length_c   1.000
_cell.angle_alpha   90.00
_cell.angle_beta   90.00
_cell.angle_gamma   90.00
#
_symmetry.space_group_name_H-M   'P 1'
#
loop_
_entity.id
_entity.type
_entity.pdbx_description
1 polymer ?
#
loop_
_entity_poly.entity_id
_entity_poly.type
_entity_poly.pdbx_seq_one_letter_code
_entity_poly.pdbx_strand_id
1 'polypeptide(L)'
;MTNQNFNTSQKNALAALGLPLWQRRQSPSTNETVTSVAYCYRLGQWLLQLSERLPVKHPQWLVDLSLTLGQPSSALAEIPQSNQQQWDPAFTLNLGVVTNVDAATKARIWQQIQNHLS
;
A
#
# COMPACT_ATOMS: atom_id res chain seq x y z
N MET A 1 -30.72 -2.77 15.83
CA MET A 1 -31.49 -1.54 15.56
C MET A 1 -30.48 -0.41 15.31
N THR A 2 -30.24 -0.03 14.06
CA THR A 2 -29.22 0.97 13.69
C THR A 2 -29.88 2.30 13.31
N ASN A 3 -29.72 3.31 14.17
CA ASN A 3 -30.23 4.66 13.98
C ASN A 3 -29.66 5.31 12.71
N GLN A 4 -30.53 5.60 11.73
CA GLN A 4 -30.19 6.39 10.54
C GLN A 4 -30.05 7.87 10.93
N ASN A 5 -28.86 8.28 11.34
CA ASN A 5 -28.61 9.62 11.91
C ASN A 5 -28.34 10.74 10.89
N PHE A 6 -28.56 10.56 9.58
CA PHE A 6 -28.30 11.61 8.59
C PHE A 6 -29.42 11.74 7.56
N ASN A 7 -30.02 12.93 7.50
CA ASN A 7 -31.01 13.30 6.48
C ASN A 7 -30.32 13.64 5.14
N THR A 8 -31.05 13.55 4.02
CA THR A 8 -30.58 13.76 2.64
C THR A 8 -29.81 15.06 2.44
N SER A 9 -30.27 16.15 3.05
CA SER A 9 -29.59 17.45 2.96
C SER A 9 -28.18 17.42 3.61
N GLN A 10 -28.03 16.72 4.74
CA GLN A 10 -26.75 16.58 5.43
C GLN A 10 -25.77 15.69 4.64
N LYS A 11 -26.28 14.65 3.99
CA LYS A 11 -25.47 13.80 3.09
C LYS A 11 -24.93 14.59 1.89
N ASN A 12 -25.76 15.45 1.30
CA ASN A 12 -25.35 16.29 0.18
C ASN A 12 -24.30 17.33 0.60
N ALA A 13 -24.46 17.94 1.78
CA ALA A 13 -23.46 18.86 2.32
C ALA A 13 -22.12 18.16 2.61
N LEU A 14 -22.15 16.97 3.21
CA LEU A 14 -20.94 16.18 3.49
C LEU A 14 -20.26 15.69 2.19
N ALA A 15 -21.04 15.37 1.16
CA ALA A 15 -20.52 15.03 -0.17
C ALA A 15 -19.86 16.25 -0.84
N ALA A 16 -20.47 17.43 -0.76
CA ALA A 16 -19.90 18.67 -1.27
C ALA A 16 -18.60 19.07 -0.54
N LEU A 17 -18.47 18.70 0.73
CA LEU A 17 -17.26 18.91 1.55
C LEU A 17 -16.21 17.79 1.38
N GLY A 18 -16.47 16.77 0.55
CA GLY A 18 -15.51 15.70 0.28
C GLY A 18 -15.25 14.75 1.45
N LEU A 19 -16.18 14.64 2.41
CA LEU A 19 -16.05 13.78 3.59
C LEU A 19 -17.01 12.57 3.52
N PRO A 20 -16.65 11.49 2.79
CA PRO A 20 -17.50 10.31 2.61
C PRO A 20 -17.48 9.35 3.82
N LEU A 21 -17.38 9.86 5.06
CA LEU A 21 -17.36 9.05 6.28
C LEU A 21 -18.74 8.45 6.65
N TRP A 22 -19.81 8.92 6.00
CA TRP A 22 -21.19 8.46 6.23
C TRP A 22 -21.58 7.25 5.37
N GLN A 23 -20.77 6.87 4.39
CA GLN A 23 -20.98 5.66 3.61
C GLN A 23 -20.31 4.49 4.34
N ARG A 24 -21.09 3.46 4.66
CA ARG A 24 -20.56 2.20 5.14
C ARG A 24 -19.67 1.65 4.03
N ARG A 25 -18.35 1.66 4.27
CA ARG A 25 -17.35 1.12 3.33
C ARG A 25 -17.81 -0.27 2.92
N GLN A 26 -18.21 -0.45 1.67
CA GLN A 26 -18.58 -1.76 1.17
C GLN A 26 -17.33 -2.64 1.33
N SER A 27 -17.45 -3.70 2.13
CA SER A 27 -16.50 -4.80 2.12
C SER A 27 -16.41 -5.26 0.67
N PRO A 28 -15.22 -5.40 0.07
CA PRO A 28 -15.11 -5.73 -1.35
C PRO A 28 -15.83 -7.04 -1.63
N SER A 29 -16.81 -6.94 -2.53
CA SER A 29 -17.65 -8.02 -3.04
C SER A 29 -16.75 -9.08 -3.68
N THR A 30 -16.97 -10.34 -3.32
CA THR A 30 -16.14 -11.52 -3.62
C THR A 30 -16.05 -11.93 -5.11
N ASN A 31 -16.50 -11.14 -6.08
CA ASN A 31 -16.61 -11.58 -7.48
C ASN A 31 -16.16 -10.53 -8.50
N GLU A 32 -15.03 -9.86 -8.26
CA GLU A 32 -14.30 -9.19 -9.34
C GLU A 32 -13.08 -10.02 -9.68
N THR A 33 -13.00 -10.38 -10.96
CA THR A 33 -11.90 -11.05 -11.64
C THR A 33 -10.57 -10.54 -11.08
N VAL A 34 -9.81 -11.44 -10.46
CA VAL A 34 -8.57 -11.20 -9.71
C VAL A 34 -7.52 -10.54 -10.60
N THR A 35 -7.65 -9.24 -10.80
CA THR A 35 -6.56 -8.40 -11.26
C THR A 35 -5.86 -8.00 -9.98
N SER A 36 -4.84 -8.80 -9.62
CA SER A 36 -3.99 -8.69 -8.44
C SER A 36 -4.03 -7.28 -7.82
N VAL A 37 -4.79 -7.09 -6.74
CA VAL A 37 -4.90 -5.80 -6.05
C VAL A 37 -3.55 -5.54 -5.39
N ALA A 38 -2.67 -4.87 -6.12
CA ALA A 38 -1.34 -4.52 -5.67
C ALA A 38 -1.44 -3.19 -4.90
N TYR A 39 -1.29 -3.27 -3.58
CA TYR A 39 -1.09 -2.10 -2.74
C TYR A 39 0.31 -1.55 -2.97
N CYS A 40 0.37 -0.29 -3.34
CA CYS A 40 1.60 0.40 -3.70
C CYS A 40 2.02 1.33 -2.56
N TYR A 41 3.28 1.23 -2.14
CA TYR A 41 3.83 2.07 -1.10
C TYR A 41 5.11 2.72 -1.58
N ARG A 42 5.22 4.02 -1.37
CA ARG A 42 6.42 4.78 -1.62
C ARG A 42 7.33 4.72 -0.41
N LEU A 43 8.61 4.46 -0.63
CA LEU A 43 9.68 4.58 0.35
C LEU A 43 10.85 5.36 -0.27
N GLY A 44 10.86 6.67 -0.09
CA GLY A 44 11.82 7.55 -0.76
C GLY A 44 11.63 7.53 -2.28
N GLN A 45 12.63 6.97 -2.98
CA GLN A 45 12.62 6.74 -4.43
C GLN A 45 12.06 5.36 -4.83
N TRP A 46 11.94 4.44 -3.88
CA TRP A 46 11.50 3.08 -4.13
C TRP A 46 9.98 2.95 -4.09
N LEU A 47 9.46 2.14 -5.00
CA LEU A 47 8.07 1.71 -5.05
C LEU A 47 7.98 0.27 -4.56
N LEU A 48 7.27 0.04 -3.47
CA LEU A 48 7.00 -1.28 -2.92
C LEU A 48 5.60 -1.74 -3.34
N GLN A 49 5.51 -2.93 -3.91
CA GLN A 49 4.26 -3.52 -4.37
C GLN A 49 3.94 -4.77 -3.56
N LEU A 50 2.76 -4.75 -2.93
CA LEU A 50 2.31 -5.81 -2.04
C LEU A 50 0.91 -6.29 -2.42
N SER A 51 0.65 -7.57 -2.22
CA SER A 51 -0.65 -8.18 -2.46
C SER A 51 -1.65 -7.88 -1.33
N GLU A 52 -1.16 -7.38 -0.20
CA GLU A 52 -1.96 -7.03 0.98
C GLU A 52 -1.57 -5.67 1.55
N ARG A 53 -2.50 -5.04 2.29
CA ARG A 53 -2.22 -3.78 2.98
C ARG A 53 -1.21 -3.99 4.08
N LEU A 54 -0.32 -3.03 4.25
CA LEU A 54 0.63 -3.03 5.35
C LEU A 54 -0.10 -2.88 6.70
N PRO A 55 0.20 -3.76 7.67
CA PRO A 55 -0.35 -3.65 9.02
C PRO A 55 0.21 -2.41 9.72
N VAL A 56 -0.58 -1.82 10.64
CA VAL A 56 -0.17 -0.64 11.43
C VAL A 56 1.16 -0.85 12.15
N LYS A 57 1.41 -2.08 12.62
CA LYS A 57 2.73 -2.49 13.10
C LYS A 57 3.48 -3.16 11.96
N HIS A 58 4.43 -2.43 11.38
CA HIS A 58 5.28 -2.94 10.31
C HIS A 58 6.08 -4.16 10.80
N PRO A 59 6.21 -5.22 9.98
CA PRO A 59 7.04 -6.36 10.34
C PRO A 59 8.52 -5.97 10.36
N GLN A 60 9.31 -6.63 11.21
CA GLN A 60 10.73 -6.28 11.41
C GLN A 60 11.54 -6.28 10.10
N TRP A 61 11.32 -7.25 9.22
CA TRP A 61 12.04 -7.31 7.95
C TRP A 61 11.81 -6.08 7.05
N LEU A 62 10.63 -5.43 7.15
CA LEU A 62 10.33 -4.22 6.39
C LEU A 62 10.98 -2.99 7.03
N VAL A 63 11.12 -2.98 8.34
CA VAL A 63 11.93 -1.99 9.06
C VAL A 63 13.39 -2.13 8.65
N ASP A 64 13.93 -3.35 8.62
CA ASP A 64 15.30 -3.62 8.17
C ASP A 64 15.50 -3.18 6.71
N LEU A 65 14.53 -3.46 5.83
CA LEU A 65 14.55 -3.00 4.44
C LEU A 65 14.54 -1.46 4.35
N SER A 66 13.77 -0.78 5.20
CA SER A 66 13.79 0.69 5.22
C SER A 66 15.16 1.23 5.62
N LEU A 67 15.80 0.60 6.62
CA LEU A 67 17.14 0.96 7.07
C LEU A 67 18.19 0.74 5.99
N THR A 68 18.13 -0.37 5.25
CA THR A 68 19.09 -0.64 4.16
C THR A 68 18.94 0.32 2.99
N LEU A 69 17.72 0.82 2.75
CA LEU A 69 17.44 1.86 1.77
C LEU A 69 17.72 3.29 2.29
N GLY A 70 18.20 3.42 3.54
CA GLY A 70 18.53 4.70 4.16
C GLY A 70 17.31 5.58 4.45
N GLN A 71 16.11 4.99 4.56
CA GLN A 71 14.87 5.71 4.83
C GLN A 71 14.24 5.26 6.15
N PRO A 72 13.64 6.16 6.93
CA PRO A 72 12.91 5.73 8.12
C PRO A 72 11.64 4.98 7.71
N SER A 73 11.24 3.99 8.49
CA SER A 73 10.00 3.23 8.26
C SER A 73 8.73 4.10 8.30
N SER A 74 8.81 5.30 8.90
CA SER A 74 7.77 6.33 8.90
C SER A 74 7.63 7.09 7.57
N ALA A 75 8.64 7.05 6.69
CA ALA A 75 8.57 7.63 5.35
C ALA A 75 7.74 6.78 4.38
N LEU A 76 7.30 5.61 4.81
CA LEU A 76 6.45 4.73 4.03
C LEU A 76 5.05 5.34 3.87
N ALA A 77 4.68 5.65 2.64
CA ALA A 77 3.39 6.23 2.30
C ALA A 77 2.65 5.37 1.28
N GLU A 78 1.38 5.04 1.55
CA GLU A 78 0.53 4.39 0.55
C GLU A 78 0.27 5.37 -0.60
N ILE A 79 0.44 4.89 -1.84
CA ILE A 79 0.16 5.66 -3.04
C ILE A 79 -0.93 4.97 -3.86
N PRO A 80 -1.77 5.73 -4.59
CA PRO A 80 -2.73 5.15 -5.50
C PRO A 80 -1.99 4.42 -6.63
N GLN A 81 -2.54 3.27 -7.05
CA GLN A 81 -1.97 2.43 -8.10
C GLN A 81 -1.79 3.16 -9.44
N SER A 82 -2.58 4.21 -9.70
CA SER A 82 -2.43 5.09 -10.87
C SER A 82 -1.04 5.74 -10.95
N ASN A 83 -0.36 5.94 -9.83
CA ASN A 83 0.98 6.51 -9.81
C ASN A 83 2.08 5.48 -10.14
N GLN A 84 1.77 4.18 -10.15
CA GLN A 84 2.73 3.13 -10.47
C GLN A 84 3.36 3.33 -11.86
N GLN A 85 2.56 3.75 -12.85
CA GLN A 85 3.04 3.95 -14.23
C GLN A 85 4.07 5.07 -14.38
N GLN A 86 4.16 5.98 -13.41
CA GLN A 86 5.12 7.08 -13.42
C GLN A 86 6.45 6.71 -12.74
N TRP A 87 6.51 5.56 -12.06
CA TRP A 87 7.72 5.11 -11.39
C TRP A 87 8.65 4.40 -12.35
N ASP A 88 9.95 4.61 -12.16
CA ASP A 88 10.98 3.89 -12.88
C ASP A 88 10.93 2.40 -12.47
N PRO A 89 10.80 1.46 -13.42
CA PRO A 89 10.80 0.03 -13.13
C PRO A 89 12.06 -0.44 -12.39
N ALA A 90 13.20 0.26 -12.52
CA ALA A 90 14.42 0.02 -11.77
C ALA A 90 14.21 0.13 -10.24
N PHE A 91 13.38 1.07 -9.81
CA PHE A 91 13.13 1.34 -8.39
C PHE A 91 11.86 0.66 -7.87
N THR A 92 11.35 -0.35 -8.59
CA THR A 92 10.12 -1.05 -8.23
C THR A 92 10.42 -2.43 -7.62
N LEU A 93 10.01 -2.64 -6.38
CA LEU A 93 10.17 -3.88 -5.62
C LEU A 93 8.84 -4.59 -5.44
N ASN A 94 8.76 -5.79 -6.00
CA ASN A 94 7.63 -6.70 -5.83
C ASN A 94 7.86 -7.60 -4.60
N LEU A 95 7.22 -7.25 -3.49
CA LEU A 95 7.37 -7.94 -2.20
C LEU A 95 6.32 -9.05 -2.00
N GLY A 96 5.18 -8.98 -2.71
CA GLY A 96 4.11 -9.96 -2.57
C GLY A 96 3.44 -9.86 -1.19
N VAL A 97 3.59 -10.90 -0.36
CA VAL A 97 2.92 -11.02 0.95
C VAL A 97 3.78 -10.42 2.06
N VAL A 98 3.18 -9.64 2.97
CA VAL A 98 3.87 -8.97 4.08
C VAL A 98 4.27 -9.95 5.18
N THR A 99 3.38 -10.89 5.46
CA THR A 99 3.43 -11.73 6.65
C THR A 99 4.43 -12.88 6.57
N ASN A 100 4.74 -13.37 5.37
CA ASN A 100 5.64 -14.51 5.20
C ASN A 100 6.47 -14.40 3.92
N VAL A 101 7.47 -13.51 3.94
CA VAL A 101 8.43 -13.37 2.84
C VAL A 101 9.47 -14.48 2.95
N ASP A 102 9.49 -15.35 1.94
CA ASP A 102 10.44 -16.45 1.86
C ASP A 102 11.89 -15.96 1.69
N ALA A 103 12.86 -16.74 2.15
CA ALA A 103 14.28 -16.39 2.12
C ALA A 103 14.78 -16.12 0.69
N ALA A 104 14.29 -16.90 -0.28
CA ALA A 104 14.59 -16.71 -1.70
C ALA A 104 14.09 -15.34 -2.22
N THR A 105 12.91 -14.91 -1.79
CA THR A 105 12.35 -13.61 -2.16
C THR A 105 13.17 -12.47 -1.57
N LYS A 106 13.58 -12.58 -0.30
CA LYS A 106 14.48 -11.59 0.34
C LYS A 106 15.82 -11.49 -0.36
N ALA A 107 16.42 -12.62 -0.73
CA ALA A 107 17.69 -12.65 -1.45
C ALA A 107 17.57 -11.96 -2.83
N ARG A 108 16.48 -12.20 -3.56
CA ARG A 108 16.22 -11.53 -4.85
C ARG A 108 16.07 -10.02 -4.68
N ILE A 109 15.30 -9.58 -3.69
CA ILE A 109 15.13 -8.15 -3.38
C ILE A 109 16.47 -7.52 -3.04
N TRP A 110 17.28 -8.20 -2.22
CA TRP A 110 18.61 -7.74 -1.84
C TRP A 110 19.54 -7.59 -3.05
N GLN A 111 19.55 -8.56 -3.96
CA GLN A 111 20.32 -8.47 -5.20
C GLN A 111 19.87 -7.29 -6.08
N GLN A 112 18.56 -7.05 -6.18
CA GLN A 112 18.05 -5.88 -6.92
C GLN A 112 18.55 -4.57 -6.29
N ILE A 113 18.47 -4.44 -4.96
CA ILE A 113 18.95 -3.26 -4.25
C ILE A 113 20.46 -3.08 -4.45
N GLN A 114 21.26 -4.16 -4.35
CA GLN A 114 22.72 -4.11 -4.55
C GLN A 114 23.10 -3.70 -5.97
N ASN A 115 22.40 -4.20 -6.98
CA ASN A 115 22.62 -3.82 -8.39
C ASN A 115 22.35 -2.33 -8.65
N HIS A 116 21.53 -1.67 -7.83
CA HIS A 116 21.25 -0.23 -7.94
C HIS A 116 22.12 0.65 -7.04
N LEU A 117 22.76 0.08 -6.01
CA LEU A 117 23.70 0.78 -5.13
C LEU A 117 25.16 0.73 -5.63
N SER A 118 25.45 -0.09 -6.64
CA SER A 118 26.78 -0.24 -7.27
C SER A 118 26.94 0.71 -8.44
#